data_AF-A0A952V139-F1
#
_entry.id   AF-A0A952V139-F1
#
_cell.length_a   1.000
_cell.length_b   1.000
_cell.length_c   1.000
_cell.angle_alpha   90.00
_cell.angle_beta   90.00
_cell.angle_gamma   90.00
#
_symmetry.space_group_name_H-M   'P 1'
#
loop_
_entity.id
_entity.type
_entity.pdbx_description
1 polymer ?
#
loop_
_entity_poly.entity_id
_entity_poly.type
_entity_poly.pdbx_seq_one_letter_code
_entity_poly.pdbx_strand_id
1 'polypeptide(L)' 'MSDVTKILERALADEAYRDRLLADPNAAATELGATFTADEVAAVKAMSVDEFKQFAAEYASSTDPAKRRAAC' A
#
# COMPACT_ATOMS: atom_id res chain seq x y z
N MET A 1 -4.53 4.04 -12.87
CA MET A 1 -4.39 4.11 -11.40
C MET A 1 -4.02 2.70 -10.97
N SER A 2 -2.79 2.47 -10.52
CA SER A 2 -2.28 1.12 -10.25
C SER A 2 -3.05 0.48 -9.08
N ASP A 3 -3.27 -0.84 -9.12
CA ASP A 3 -4.04 -1.55 -8.09
C ASP A 3 -3.42 -1.43 -6.69
N VAL A 4 -2.10 -1.34 -6.63
CA VAL A 4 -1.33 -1.04 -5.41
C VAL A 4 -1.72 0.29 -4.77
N THR A 5 -2.02 1.32 -5.56
CA THR A 5 -2.43 2.64 -5.04
C THR A 5 -3.75 2.55 -4.29
N LYS A 6 -4.74 1.81 -4.82
CA LYS A 6 -6.04 1.63 -4.16
C LYS A 6 -5.90 0.87 -2.84
N ILE A 7 -5.02 -0.15 -2.80
CA ILE A 7 -4.74 -0.91 -1.59
C ILE A 7 -4.12 0.00 -0.52
N LEU A 8 -3.14 0.82 -0.88
CA LEU A 8 -2.49 1.76 0.03
C LEU A 8 -3.48 2.82 0.55
N GLU A 9 -4.30 3.41 -0.33
CA GLU A 9 -5.33 4.37 0.07
C GLU A 9 -6.35 3.76 1.03
N ARG A 10 -6.80 2.52 0.77
CA ARG A 10 -7.71 1.78 1.65
C ARG A 10 -7.04 1.47 2.99
N ALA A 11 -5.79 1.02 3.00
CA ALA A 11 -5.04 0.71 4.22
C ALA A 11 -4.71 1.95 5.06
N LEU A 12 -4.62 3.12 4.45
CA LEU A 12 -4.48 4.39 5.17
C LEU A 12 -5.79 4.84 5.80
N ALA A 13 -6.91 4.69 5.10
CA ALA A 13 -8.22 5.10 5.57
C ALA A 13 -8.86 4.10 6.55
N ASP A 14 -8.46 2.82 6.49
CA ASP A 14 -9.05 1.72 7.25
C ASP A 14 -7.95 0.90 7.94
N GLU A 15 -7.73 1.19 9.23
CA GLU A 15 -6.68 0.53 10.01
C GLU A 15 -6.92 -0.97 10.18
N ALA A 16 -8.18 -1.42 10.22
CA ALA A 16 -8.50 -2.83 10.30
C ALA A 16 -8.15 -3.56 8.99
N TYR A 17 -8.33 -2.89 7.85
CA TYR A 17 -7.85 -3.39 6.55
C TYR A 17 -6.32 -3.45 6.50
N ARG A 18 -5.61 -2.46 7.04
CA ARG A 18 -4.14 -2.48 7.12
C ARG A 18 -3.62 -3.67 7.93
N ASP A 19 -4.18 -3.93 9.11
CA ASP A 19 -3.78 -5.07 9.93
C ASP A 19 -4.01 -6.40 9.20
N ARG A 20 -5.12 -6.52 8.46
CA ARG A 20 -5.37 -7.69 7.59
C ARG A 20 -4.42 -7.77 6.41
N LEU A 21 -4.08 -6.64 5.78
CA LEU A 21 -3.14 -6.57 4.67
C LEU A 21 -1.75 -7.02 5.11
N LEU A 22 -1.32 -6.68 6.33
CA LEU A 22 -0.02 -7.11 6.86
C LEU A 22 -0.03 -8.58 7.30
N ALA A 23 -1.17 -9.10 7.79
CA ALA A 23 -1.33 -10.52 8.09
C ALA A 23 -1.39 -11.39 6.81
N ASP A 24 -2.24 -11.00 5.86
CA ASP A 24 -2.51 -11.69 4.59
C ASP A 24 -2.67 -10.69 3.42
N PRO A 25 -1.54 -10.28 2.80
CA PRO A 25 -1.55 -9.31 1.72
C PRO A 25 -2.35 -9.78 0.51
N ASN A 26 -2.29 -11.08 0.20
CA ASN A 26 -3.01 -11.67 -0.92
C ASN A 26 -4.53 -11.64 -0.71
N ALA A 27 -5.00 -11.92 0.51
CA ALA A 27 -6.43 -11.88 0.79
C ALA A 27 -6.96 -10.45 0.66
N ALA A 28 -6.26 -9.48 1.24
CA ALA A 28 -6.61 -8.07 1.16
C ALA A 28 -6.54 -7.51 -0.27
N ALA A 29 -5.56 -7.92 -1.08
CA ALA A 29 -5.48 -7.55 -2.50
C ALA A 29 -6.63 -8.14 -3.32
N THR A 30 -6.99 -9.40 -3.04
CA THR A 30 -8.09 -10.08 -3.73
C THR A 30 -9.43 -9.37 -3.50
N GLU A 31 -9.67 -8.78 -2.33
CA GLU A 31 -10.87 -7.97 -2.05
C GLU A 31 -11.02 -6.77 -3.00
N LEU A 32 -9.91 -6.26 -3.56
CA LEU A 32 -9.88 -5.15 -4.50
C LEU A 32 -9.71 -5.60 -5.96
N GLY A 33 -9.74 -6.91 -6.23
CA GLY A 33 -9.50 -7.48 -7.56
C GLY A 33 -8.04 -7.41 -8.00
N ALA A 34 -7.14 -7.13 -7.06
CA ALA A 34 -5.70 -7.07 -7.28
C ALA A 34 -5.05 -8.40 -6.92
N THR A 35 -3.91 -8.70 -7.55
CA THR A 35 -3.11 -9.88 -7.21
C THR A 35 -1.70 -9.42 -6.90
N PHE A 36 -1.18 -9.79 -5.73
CA PHE A 36 0.24 -9.59 -5.45
C PHE A 36 1.03 -10.79 -5.97
N THR A 37 2.20 -10.51 -6.52
CA THR A 37 3.21 -11.54 -6.77
C THR A 37 3.81 -12.02 -5.45
N ALA A 38 4.44 -13.20 -5.45
CA ALA A 38 5.06 -13.74 -4.25
C ALA A 38 6.14 -12.80 -3.66
N ASP A 39 6.89 -12.10 -4.50
CA ASP A 39 7.86 -11.08 -4.10
C ASP A 39 7.19 -9.87 -3.43
N GLU A 40 6.07 -9.38 -3.96
CA GLU A 40 5.33 -8.27 -3.34
C GLU A 40 4.73 -8.66 -1.99
N VAL A 41 4.19 -9.88 -1.88
CA VAL A 41 3.70 -10.42 -0.59
C VAL A 41 4.86 -10.52 0.41
N ALA A 42 6.02 -11.01 -0.02
CA ALA A 42 7.19 -11.12 0.83
C ALA A 42 7.69 -9.74 1.28
N ALA A 43 7.70 -8.75 0.39
CA ALA A 43 8.06 -7.37 0.70
C ALA A 43 7.09 -6.74 1.72
N VAL A 44 5.77 -6.89 1.53
CA VAL A 44 4.76 -6.37 2.47
C VAL A 44 4.84 -7.07 3.82
N LYS A 45 5.10 -8.39 3.85
CA LYS A 45 5.29 -9.15 5.11
C LYS A 45 6.62 -8.89 5.80
N ALA A 46 7.65 -8.52 5.04
CA ALA A 46 8.95 -8.15 5.58
C ALA A 46 8.94 -6.74 6.20
N MET A 47 7.96 -5.90 5.83
CA MET A 47 7.78 -4.57 6.40
C MET A 47 7.01 -4.63 7.72
N SER A 48 7.49 -3.86 8.70
CA SER A 48 6.79 -3.63 9.96
C SER A 48 5.58 -2.72 9.76
N VAL A 49 4.60 -2.78 10.67
CA VAL A 49 3.43 -1.87 10.66
C VAL A 49 3.86 -0.40 10.63
N ASP A 50 4.90 -0.04 11.37
CA ASP A 50 5.47 1.32 11.39
C ASP A 50 6.09 1.72 10.04
N GLU A 51 6.84 0.83 9.40
CA GLU A 51 7.43 1.07 8.07
C GLU A 51 6.33 1.21 7.01
N PHE A 52 5.27 0.40 7.10
CA PHE A 52 4.13 0.50 6.22
C PHE A 52 3.39 1.83 6.40
N LYS A 53 3.16 2.26 7.65
CA LYS A 53 2.56 3.57 7.95
C LYS A 53 3.41 4.72 7.42
N GLN A 54 4.73 4.65 7.59
CA GLN A 54 5.66 5.65 7.10
C GLN A 54 5.65 5.71 5.57
N PHE A 55 5.76 4.57 4.89
CA PHE A 55 5.68 4.48 3.44
C PHE A 55 4.34 5.01 2.90
N ALA A 56 3.24 4.62 3.53
CA ALA A 56 1.92 5.05 3.13
C ALA A 56 1.71 6.55 3.40
N ALA A 57 2.24 7.10 4.50
CA ALA A 57 2.25 8.54 4.77
C ALA A 57 3.12 9.32 3.78
N GLU A 58 4.28 8.80 3.39
CA GLU A 58 5.14 9.40 2.36
C GLU A 58 4.51 9.34 0.97
N TYR A 59 3.81 8.25 0.66
CA TYR A 59 3.07 8.09 -0.59
C TYR A 59 1.86 9.04 -0.63
N ALA A 60 1.10 9.14 0.46
CA ALA A 60 0.00 10.10 0.63
C ALA A 60 0.48 11.56 0.60
N SER A 61 1.65 11.84 1.18
CA SER A 61 2.29 13.15 1.09
C SER A 61 2.89 13.42 -0.29
N SER A 62 3.21 12.38 -1.07
CA SER A 62 3.68 12.47 -2.46
C SER A 62 2.55 12.56 -3.48
N THR A 63 1.28 12.52 -3.04
CA THR A 63 0.10 12.88 -3.83
C THR A 63 -0.12 14.40 -3.95
N ASP A 64 0.90 15.21 -3.70
CA ASP A 64 0.92 16.59 -4.19
C ASP A 64 1.24 16.58 -5.71
N PRO A 65 0.31 16.99 -6.59
CA PRO A 65 0.51 16.97 -8.03
C PRO A 65 1.72 17.80 -8.50
N ALA A 66 2.25 18.71 -7.67
CA ALA A 66 3.45 19.49 -7.98
C ALA A 66 4.74 18.64 -8.01
N LYS A 67 4.87 17.60 -7.17
CA LYS A 67 6.09 16.76 -7.14
C LYS A 67 6.18 15.77 -8.30
N ARG A 68 5.06 15.37 -8.92
CA ARG A 68 5.05 14.53 -10.13
C ARG A 68 5.71 15.19 -11.33
N ARG A 69 5.79 16.52 -11.36
CA ARG A 69 6.33 17.31 -12.49
C ARG A 69 7.83 17.61 -12.37
N ALA A 70 8.43 17.36 -11.21
CA ALA A 70 9.84 17.64 -10.94
C ALA A 70 10.77 16.43 -11.14
N ALA A 71 10.22 15.25 -11.44
CA ALA A 71 10.97 14.02 -11.70
C ALA A 71 11.02 13.63 -13.20
N CYS A 72 10.75 14.59 -14.10
CA CYS A 72 10.95 14.43 -15.54
C CYS A 72 12.25 15.11 -15.98
#